data_AF-A0A1I2BB21-F1
#
_entry.id   AF-A0A1I2BB21-F1
#
_cell.length_a   1.000
_cell.length_b   1.000
_cell.length_c   1.000
_cell.angle_alpha   90.00
_cell.angle_beta   90.00
_cell.angle_gamma   90.00
#
_symmetry.space_group_name_H-M   'P 1'
#
loop_
_entity.id
_entity.type
_entity.pdbx_description
1 polymer ?
#
loop_
_entity_poly.entity_id
_entity_poly.type
_entity_poly.pdbx_seq_one_letter_code
_entity_poly.pdbx_strand_id
1 'polypeptide(L)'
;MGPCVTAPLAGALLYIAGTGDVALGAGALFALGVGQGIPLLIAGTLGPRVLPKAGAWMHRVKPVFGFVFLAMAIWLVGRINPGAGILTAWSVLLIAAGVFAGAFDSLSPESGAWARLGKTAGIAALIFGALMAVGAAMGGSDPLRPLAMLAQSNAAPQAQGAKSSFAEVTDSIALSAALRSVKGRPALIYVTADWCVTCKVIEREVWNDPAVQTALQDVASIAVDLSDFGPQGQEMLDQLGAVGPPTMVFLNRSGEEAATTRIVGDTTAVRVLASLKAIR
;
A
#
# COMPACT_ATOMS: atom_id res chain seq x y z
N MET A 1 10.27 8.92 3.93
CA MET A 1 9.91 7.48 3.96
C MET A 1 10.21 6.85 2.60
N GLY A 2 11.49 6.61 2.28
CA GLY A 2 11.84 5.90 1.05
C GLY A 2 11.69 4.39 1.27
N PRO A 3 10.75 3.69 0.60
CA PRO A 3 10.44 2.27 0.87
C PRO A 3 11.63 1.32 0.69
N CYS A 4 12.72 1.77 0.06
CA CYS A 4 13.90 0.96 -0.22
C CYS A 4 14.92 0.90 0.94
N VAL A 5 14.89 1.84 1.89
CA VAL A 5 15.89 1.90 2.97
C VAL A 5 15.25 1.77 4.35
N THR A 6 13.94 1.99 4.46
CA THR A 6 13.20 1.96 5.74
C THR A 6 13.19 0.58 6.40
N ALA A 7 13.08 -0.52 5.64
CA ALA A 7 13.04 -1.86 6.23
C ALA A 7 14.40 -2.29 6.84
N PRO A 8 15.55 -2.11 6.16
CA PRO A 8 16.86 -2.38 6.77
C PRO A 8 17.14 -1.50 7.99
N LEU A 9 16.79 -0.21 7.93
CA LEU A 9 17.03 0.74 9.02
C LEU A 9 16.15 0.44 10.23
N ALA A 10 14.87 0.08 10.02
CA ALA A 10 13.98 -0.36 11.09
C ALA A 10 14.46 -1.66 11.75
N GLY A 11 14.96 -2.63 10.96
CA GLY A 11 15.54 -3.86 11.49
C GLY A 11 16.79 -3.60 12.36
N ALA A 12 17.67 -2.69 11.93
CA ALA A 12 18.85 -2.31 12.70
C ALA A 12 18.47 -1.59 14.01
N LEU A 13 17.50 -0.66 13.97
CA LEU A 13 17.01 0.05 15.15
C LEU A 13 16.35 -0.89 16.17
N LEU A 14 15.56 -1.86 15.71
CA LEU A 14 14.94 -2.88 16.56
C LEU A 14 16.00 -3.81 17.21
N TYR A 15 17.06 -4.15 16.49
CA TYR A 15 18.16 -4.98 17.03
C TYR A 15 18.99 -4.24 18.08
N ILE A 16 19.27 -2.95 17.87
CA ILE A 16 19.99 -2.08 18.83
C ILE A 16 19.15 -1.91 20.11
N ALA A 17 17.84 -1.73 19.98
CA ALA A 17 16.93 -1.60 21.13
C ALA A 17 16.91 -2.87 22.02
N GLY A 18 17.15 -4.05 21.43
CA GLY A 18 17.17 -5.33 22.17
C GLY A 18 18.51 -5.70 22.80
N THR A 19 19.64 -5.17 22.31
CA THR A 19 20.99 -5.63 22.72
C THR A 19 21.84 -4.59 23.44
N GLY A 20 21.54 -3.28 23.31
CA GLY A 20 22.21 -2.21 24.07
C GLY A 20 23.69 -1.98 23.75
N ASP A 21 24.27 -2.72 22.80
CA ASP A 21 25.69 -2.60 22.42
C ASP A 21 25.87 -1.66 21.23
N VAL A 22 26.36 -0.45 21.55
CA VAL A 22 26.60 0.65 20.60
C VAL A 22 27.69 0.28 19.58
N ALA A 23 28.65 -0.57 19.92
CA ALA A 23 29.76 -0.93 19.02
C ALA A 23 29.29 -1.83 17.87
N LEU A 24 28.37 -2.76 18.15
CA LEU A 24 27.74 -3.63 17.15
C LEU A 24 26.81 -2.84 16.21
N GLY A 25 26.04 -1.90 16.76
CA GLY A 25 25.20 -0.99 15.96
C GLY A 25 26.03 -0.09 15.03
N ALA A 26 27.13 0.47 15.53
CA ALA A 26 28.07 1.25 14.72
C ALA A 26 28.71 0.40 13.61
N GLY A 27 29.10 -0.85 13.92
CA GLY A 27 29.63 -1.79 12.93
C GLY A 27 28.63 -2.17 11.84
N ALA A 28 27.36 -2.41 12.19
CA ALA A 28 26.31 -2.73 11.24
C ALA A 28 25.96 -1.56 10.31
N LEU A 29 25.87 -0.34 10.86
CA LEU A 29 25.67 0.88 10.07
C LEU A 29 26.85 1.15 9.12
N PHE A 30 28.08 0.91 9.59
CA PHE A 30 29.28 1.05 8.77
C PHE A 30 29.30 0.01 7.64
N ALA A 31 29.01 -1.26 7.92
CA ALA A 31 28.94 -2.32 6.92
C ALA A 31 27.84 -2.06 5.88
N LEU A 32 26.69 -1.51 6.28
CA LEU A 32 25.60 -1.17 5.36
C LEU A 32 25.98 0.02 4.46
N GLY A 33 26.62 1.06 5.01
CA GLY A 33 27.14 2.19 4.24
C GLY A 33 28.20 1.75 3.24
N VAL A 34 29.12 0.87 3.65
CA VAL A 34 30.14 0.29 2.78
C VAL A 34 29.49 -0.62 1.71
N GLY A 35 28.49 -1.41 2.08
CA GLY A 35 27.76 -2.29 1.15
C GLY A 35 27.00 -1.55 0.06
N GLN A 36 26.45 -0.36 0.34
CA GLN A 36 25.81 0.48 -0.68
C GLN A 36 26.81 1.35 -1.46
N GLY A 37 27.91 1.78 -0.82
CA GLY A 37 28.96 2.58 -1.45
C GLY A 37 29.86 1.80 -2.41
N ILE A 38 30.13 0.52 -2.12
CA ILE A 38 30.97 -0.35 -2.95
C ILE A 38 30.41 -0.51 -4.37
N PRO A 39 29.12 -0.84 -4.59
CA PRO A 39 28.54 -0.90 -5.94
C PRO A 39 28.64 0.41 -6.71
N LEU A 40 28.46 1.55 -6.03
CA LEU A 40 28.61 2.89 -6.62
C LEU A 40 30.06 3.19 -7.01
N LEU A 41 31.03 2.80 -6.16
CA LEU A 41 32.46 2.92 -6.45
C LEU A 41 32.90 2.00 -7.59
N ILE A 42 32.43 0.75 -7.60
CA ILE A 42 32.67 -0.23 -8.67
C ILE A 42 32.05 0.29 -9.98
N ALA A 43 30.81 0.75 -9.98
CA ALA A 43 30.16 1.32 -11.15
C ALA A 43 30.84 2.61 -11.63
N GLY A 44 31.36 3.45 -10.73
CA GLY A 44 32.10 4.66 -11.07
C GLY A 44 33.50 4.40 -11.64
N THR A 45 34.18 3.35 -11.17
CA THR A 45 35.54 2.99 -11.60
C THR A 45 35.55 2.09 -12.84
N LEU A 46 34.58 1.19 -13.01
CA LEU A 46 34.39 0.38 -14.23
C LEU A 46 33.50 1.06 -15.28
N GLY A 47 32.73 2.08 -14.87
CA GLY A 47 31.82 2.83 -15.74
C GLY A 47 32.48 3.36 -17.02
N PRO A 48 33.66 4.00 -16.98
CA PRO A 48 34.30 4.52 -18.19
C PRO A 48 34.80 3.43 -19.16
N ARG A 49 34.98 2.18 -18.68
CA ARG A 49 35.44 1.04 -19.50
C ARG A 49 34.31 0.16 -20.03
N VAL A 50 33.17 0.09 -19.32
CA VAL A 50 32.03 -0.77 -19.66
C VAL A 50 30.88 0.00 -20.31
N LEU A 51 30.74 1.31 -20.05
CA LEU A 51 29.69 2.11 -20.68
C LEU A 51 30.12 2.60 -22.07
N PRO A 52 29.29 2.40 -23.12
CA PRO A 52 29.53 3.03 -24.41
C PRO A 52 29.58 4.54 -24.21
N LYS A 53 30.50 5.22 -24.92
CA LYS A 53 30.67 6.68 -24.86
C LYS A 53 29.29 7.37 -24.87
N ALA A 54 29.11 8.37 -24.01
CA ALA A 54 27.92 9.21 -23.92
C ALA A 54 27.59 9.82 -25.28
N GLY A 55 26.82 9.09 -26.10
CA GLY A 55 26.44 9.47 -27.46
C GLY A 55 24.93 9.37 -27.64
N ALA A 56 24.47 9.03 -28.85
CA ALA A 56 23.06 8.99 -29.23
C ALA A 56 22.16 8.07 -28.35
N TRP A 57 22.75 7.12 -27.60
CA TRP A 57 22.03 6.28 -26.65
C TRP A 57 21.60 7.03 -25.37
N MET A 58 22.40 7.98 -24.88
CA MET A 58 22.08 8.79 -23.69
C MET A 58 20.81 9.64 -23.90
N HIS A 59 20.59 10.13 -25.12
CA HIS A 59 19.38 10.86 -25.48
C HIS A 59 18.10 10.01 -25.41
N ARG A 60 18.21 8.67 -25.52
CA ARG A 60 17.09 7.73 -25.35
C ARG A 60 16.89 7.29 -23.90
N VAL A 61 17.96 7.15 -23.11
CA VAL A 61 17.88 6.67 -21.72
C VAL A 61 17.43 7.76 -20.74
N LYS A 62 17.88 9.01 -20.94
CA LYS A 62 17.53 10.14 -20.07
C LYS A 62 16.01 10.35 -19.92
N PRO A 63 15.19 10.34 -20.98
CA PRO A 63 13.74 10.44 -20.82
C PRO A 63 13.13 9.22 -20.12
N VAL A 64 13.62 7.99 -20.37
CA VAL A 64 13.14 6.78 -19.68
C VAL A 64 13.32 6.90 -18.16
N PHE A 65 14.50 7.32 -17.70
CA PHE A 65 14.74 7.56 -16.28
C PHE A 65 13.82 8.66 -15.72
N GLY A 66 13.58 9.74 -16.48
CA GLY A 66 12.63 10.79 -16.09
C GLY A 66 11.21 10.27 -15.88
N PHE A 67 10.70 9.43 -16.80
CA PHE A 67 9.38 8.81 -16.65
C PHE A 67 9.31 7.83 -15.48
N VAL A 68 10.37 7.08 -15.21
CA VAL A 68 10.44 6.19 -14.03
C VAL A 68 10.38 6.99 -12.73
N PHE A 69 11.13 8.10 -12.63
CA PHE A 69 11.06 9.00 -11.47
C PHE A 69 9.67 9.62 -11.31
N LEU A 70 9.03 10.03 -12.41
CA LEU A 70 7.70 10.63 -12.37
C LEU A 70 6.61 9.59 -12.06
N ALA A 71 6.74 8.35 -12.54
CA ALA A 71 5.87 7.22 -12.17
C ALA A 71 5.97 6.93 -10.67
N MET A 72 7.18 6.92 -10.11
CA MET A 72 7.39 6.74 -8.67
C MET A 72 6.78 7.89 -7.86
N ALA A 73 6.91 9.13 -8.34
CA ALA A 73 6.31 10.30 -7.70
C ALA A 73 4.78 10.20 -7.69
N ILE A 74 4.17 9.84 -8.82
CA ILE A 74 2.72 9.63 -8.93
C ILE A 74 2.30 8.48 -8.00
N TRP A 75 3.02 7.36 -8.00
CA TRP A 75 2.74 6.23 -7.11
C TRP A 75 2.73 6.62 -5.62
N LEU A 76 3.69 7.46 -5.19
CA LEU A 76 3.75 8.00 -3.83
C LEU A 76 2.55 8.93 -3.53
N VAL A 77 2.14 9.77 -4.47
CA VAL A 77 0.96 10.65 -4.33
C VAL A 77 -0.34 9.84 -4.22
N GLY A 78 -0.44 8.72 -4.95
CA GLY A 78 -1.57 7.81 -4.88
C GLY A 78 -1.80 7.20 -3.49
N ARG A 79 -0.76 7.15 -2.65
CA ARG A 79 -0.87 6.69 -1.27
C ARG A 79 -1.61 7.68 -0.36
N ILE A 80 -1.65 8.96 -0.72
CA ILE A 80 -2.30 10.03 0.06
C ILE A 80 -3.74 10.29 -0.39
N ASN A 81 -4.09 9.95 -1.64
CA ASN A 81 -5.46 10.13 -2.14
C ASN A 81 -5.85 9.02 -3.13
N PRO A 82 -6.49 7.93 -2.68
CA PRO A 82 -7.04 6.89 -3.56
C PRO A 82 -8.32 7.41 -4.23
N GLY A 83 -8.19 8.19 -5.29
CA GLY A 83 -9.31 8.75 -6.04
C GLY A 83 -8.98 8.99 -7.51
N ALA A 84 -9.96 9.48 -8.29
CA ALA A 84 -9.85 9.68 -9.75
C ALA A 84 -8.62 10.52 -10.18
N GLY A 85 -8.09 11.37 -9.28
CA GLY A 85 -6.87 12.15 -9.53
C GLY A 85 -5.60 11.33 -9.75
N ILE A 86 -5.51 10.12 -9.20
CA ILE A 86 -4.35 9.25 -9.44
C ILE A 86 -4.37 8.67 -10.86
N LEU A 87 -5.55 8.30 -11.35
CA LEU A 87 -5.71 7.72 -12.67
C LEU A 87 -5.52 8.77 -13.77
N THR A 88 -5.93 10.03 -13.55
CA THR A 88 -5.63 11.11 -14.50
C THR A 88 -4.14 11.39 -14.57
N ALA A 89 -3.42 11.39 -13.43
CA ALA A 89 -1.97 11.55 -13.40
C ALA A 89 -1.24 10.42 -14.14
N TRP A 90 -1.64 9.15 -13.92
CA TRP A 90 -1.11 8.00 -14.67
C TRP A 90 -1.44 8.06 -16.16
N SER A 91 -2.64 8.51 -16.52
CA SER A 91 -3.06 8.67 -17.92
C SER A 91 -2.23 9.74 -18.62
N VAL A 92 -2.05 10.91 -18.00
CA VAL A 92 -1.21 12.00 -18.52
C VAL A 92 0.25 11.54 -18.66
N LEU A 93 0.77 10.80 -17.68
CA LEU A 93 2.12 10.24 -17.74
C LEU A 93 2.30 9.28 -18.92
N LEU A 94 1.38 8.33 -19.10
CA LEU A 94 1.45 7.34 -20.17
C LEU A 94 1.24 7.96 -21.56
N ILE A 95 0.35 8.95 -21.67
CA ILE A 95 0.14 9.71 -22.90
C ILE A 95 1.39 10.53 -23.22
N ALA A 96 1.97 11.24 -22.25
CA ALA A 96 3.21 11.98 -22.42
C ALA A 96 4.37 11.04 -22.81
N ALA A 97 4.47 9.87 -22.18
CA ALA A 97 5.48 8.87 -22.52
C ALA A 97 5.31 8.32 -23.94
N GLY A 98 4.07 8.05 -24.38
CA GLY A 98 3.78 7.58 -25.73
C GLY A 98 4.02 8.64 -26.81
N VAL A 99 3.69 9.91 -26.54
CA VAL A 99 4.02 11.04 -27.42
C VAL A 99 5.53 11.22 -27.55
N PHE A 100 6.25 11.19 -26.41
CA PHE A 100 7.71 11.34 -26.40
C PHE A 100 8.45 10.13 -27.00
N ALA A 101 7.83 8.94 -27.00
CA ALA A 101 8.36 7.74 -27.65
C ALA A 101 8.18 7.75 -29.20
N GLY A 102 7.58 8.79 -29.76
CA GLY A 102 7.47 8.96 -31.22
C GLY A 102 6.22 8.34 -31.85
N ALA A 103 5.10 8.27 -31.12
CA ALA A 103 3.83 7.79 -31.68
C ALA A 103 3.41 8.53 -32.98
N PHE A 104 3.74 9.81 -33.09
CA PHE A 104 3.47 10.65 -34.26
C PHE A 104 4.63 10.76 -35.25
N ASP A 105 5.76 10.12 -35.00
CA ASP A 105 6.93 10.22 -35.87
C ASP A 105 6.75 9.30 -37.10
N SER A 106 6.94 9.86 -38.30
CA SER A 106 6.74 9.16 -39.57
C SER A 106 7.84 8.13 -39.79
N LEU A 107 7.48 6.84 -39.93
CA LEU A 107 8.47 5.80 -40.22
C LEU A 107 8.92 5.91 -41.67
N SER A 108 10.19 6.25 -41.87
CA SER A 108 10.88 5.97 -43.13
C SER A 108 11.15 4.46 -43.26
N PRO A 109 11.07 3.88 -44.48
CA PRO A 109 11.13 2.42 -44.70
C PRO A 109 12.42 1.73 -44.22
N GLU A 110 13.50 2.49 -44.02
CA GLU A 110 14.84 2.01 -43.63
C GLU A 110 15.11 1.98 -42.11
N SER A 111 14.08 2.13 -41.28
CA SER A 111 14.22 2.13 -39.83
C SER A 111 14.32 0.70 -39.24
N GLY A 112 15.46 0.42 -38.57
CA GLY A 112 15.78 -0.88 -37.96
C GLY A 112 14.81 -1.32 -36.86
N ALA A 113 14.81 -2.62 -36.54
CA ALA A 113 13.84 -3.28 -35.65
C ALA A 113 13.65 -2.59 -34.28
N TRP A 114 14.69 -1.94 -33.75
CA TRP A 114 14.63 -1.21 -32.47
C TRP A 114 13.78 0.07 -32.51
N ALA A 115 13.73 0.77 -33.64
CA ALA A 115 12.87 1.93 -33.84
C ALA A 115 11.39 1.53 -33.96
N ARG A 116 11.13 0.36 -34.56
CA ARG A 116 9.78 -0.23 -34.66
C ARG A 116 9.27 -0.72 -33.31
N LEU A 117 10.13 -1.32 -32.49
CA LEU A 117 9.83 -1.72 -31.11
C LEU A 117 9.53 -0.53 -30.18
N GLY A 118 10.28 0.58 -30.32
CA GLY A 118 9.99 1.82 -29.60
C GLY A 118 8.62 2.41 -29.94
N LYS A 119 8.23 2.34 -31.22
CA LYS A 119 6.92 2.81 -31.67
C LYS A 119 5.77 1.90 -31.23
N THR A 120 5.93 0.57 -31.29
CA THR A 120 4.89 -0.34 -30.76
C THR A 120 4.73 -0.20 -29.26
N ALA A 121 5.82 0.00 -28.51
CA ALA A 121 5.76 0.30 -27.09
C ALA A 121 5.08 1.65 -26.79
N GLY A 122 5.35 2.70 -27.58
CA GLY A 122 4.70 4.00 -27.45
C GLY A 122 3.21 3.98 -27.80
N ILE A 123 2.81 3.23 -28.84
CA ILE A 123 1.40 3.03 -29.21
C ILE A 123 0.68 2.18 -28.16
N ALA A 124 1.33 1.12 -27.65
CA ALA A 124 0.77 0.31 -26.56
C ALA A 124 0.59 1.13 -25.28
N ALA A 125 1.54 2.00 -24.95
CA ALA A 125 1.43 2.93 -23.81
C ALA A 125 0.31 3.97 -24.01
N LEU A 126 0.10 4.47 -25.23
CA LEU A 126 -1.03 5.36 -25.55
C LEU A 126 -2.38 4.64 -25.43
N ILE A 127 -2.48 3.41 -25.96
CA ILE A 127 -3.70 2.62 -25.85
C ILE A 127 -3.99 2.29 -24.38
N PHE A 128 -2.97 1.91 -23.61
CA PHE A 128 -3.11 1.63 -22.18
C PHE A 128 -3.45 2.90 -21.37
N GLY A 129 -2.85 4.05 -21.72
CA GLY A 129 -3.18 5.36 -21.13
C GLY A 129 -4.59 5.85 -21.48
N ALA A 130 -5.07 5.59 -22.70
CA ALA A 130 -6.44 5.89 -23.11
C ALA A 130 -7.45 4.99 -22.40
N LEU A 131 -7.14 3.70 -22.24
CA LEU A 131 -7.97 2.76 -21.47
C LEU A 131 -8.02 3.14 -19.98
N MET A 132 -6.90 3.60 -19.40
CA MET A 132 -6.84 4.19 -18.06
C MET A 132 -7.69 5.45 -17.93
N ALA A 133 -7.65 6.35 -18.92
CA ALA A 133 -8.44 7.59 -18.91
C ALA A 133 -9.95 7.32 -19.00
N VAL A 134 -10.36 6.31 -19.77
CA VAL A 134 -11.76 5.85 -19.82
C VAL A 134 -12.18 5.21 -18.50
N GLY A 135 -11.32 4.38 -17.89
CA GLY A 135 -11.57 3.81 -16.55
C GLY A 135 -11.65 4.87 -15.44
N ALA A 136 -10.87 5.96 -15.55
CA ALA A 136 -10.91 7.11 -14.65
C ALA A 136 -12.21 7.91 -14.79
N ALA A 137 -12.66 8.15 -16.02
CA ALA A 137 -13.93 8.82 -16.31
C ALA A 137 -15.14 8.01 -15.80
N MET A 138 -14.99 6.68 -15.66
CA MET A 138 -15.99 5.78 -15.09
C MET A 138 -15.89 5.62 -13.56
N GLY A 139 -15.02 6.38 -12.88
CA GLY A 139 -14.94 6.39 -11.41
C GLY A 139 -14.21 5.20 -10.79
N GLY A 140 -13.44 4.42 -11.57
CA GLY A 140 -12.58 3.39 -11.02
C GLY A 140 -11.49 3.97 -10.12
N SER A 141 -10.98 3.20 -9.17
CA SER A 141 -9.88 3.61 -8.27
C SER A 141 -8.62 2.75 -8.43
N ASP A 142 -8.66 1.71 -9.27
CA ASP A 142 -7.59 0.70 -9.38
C ASP A 142 -6.75 0.83 -10.68
N PRO A 143 -5.47 1.23 -10.60
CA PRO A 143 -4.55 1.40 -11.73
C PRO A 143 -4.11 0.09 -12.42
N LEU A 144 -4.55 -1.08 -11.96
CA LEU A 144 -4.28 -2.36 -12.65
C LEU A 144 -5.54 -2.97 -13.28
N ARG A 145 -6.73 -2.38 -13.07
CA ARG A 145 -8.00 -2.89 -13.60
C ARG A 145 -8.93 -1.77 -14.08
N PRO A 146 -8.52 -1.02 -15.13
CA PRO A 146 -9.33 0.08 -15.66
C PRO A 146 -10.70 -0.38 -16.21
N LEU A 147 -10.86 -1.67 -16.51
CA LEU A 147 -12.08 -2.29 -17.05
C LEU A 147 -12.89 -3.14 -16.05
N ALA A 148 -12.54 -3.16 -14.75
CA ALA A 148 -13.29 -3.98 -13.78
C ALA A 148 -14.80 -3.67 -13.77
N MET A 149 -15.17 -2.40 -13.97
CA MET A 149 -16.58 -1.98 -14.06
C MET A 149 -17.32 -2.53 -15.29
N LEU A 150 -16.64 -2.73 -16.44
CA LEU A 150 -17.23 -3.32 -17.65
C LEU A 150 -17.37 -4.85 -17.57
N ALA A 151 -16.49 -5.51 -16.81
CA ALA A 151 -16.63 -6.93 -16.48
C ALA A 151 -17.77 -7.18 -15.47
N GLN A 152 -18.17 -6.15 -14.72
CA GLN A 152 -19.22 -6.22 -13.70
C GLN A 152 -20.63 -5.97 -14.28
N SER A 153 -20.76 -5.50 -15.52
CA SER A 153 -22.06 -5.32 -16.18
C SER A 153 -22.81 -6.63 -16.46
N ASN A 154 -22.11 -7.76 -16.49
CA ASN A 154 -22.66 -9.10 -16.77
C ASN A 154 -22.43 -10.12 -15.64
N ALA A 155 -21.91 -9.67 -14.49
CA ALA A 155 -21.80 -10.49 -13.30
C ALA A 155 -22.74 -9.93 -12.23
N ALA A 156 -23.65 -10.78 -11.73
CA ALA A 156 -24.46 -10.52 -10.54
C ALA A 156 -23.64 -9.81 -9.45
N PRO A 157 -24.24 -8.89 -8.67
CA PRO A 157 -23.52 -8.00 -7.76
C PRO A 157 -22.58 -8.81 -6.86
N GLN A 158 -21.29 -8.82 -7.20
CA GLN A 158 -20.26 -9.29 -6.29
C GLN A 158 -20.10 -8.19 -5.27
N ALA A 159 -20.64 -8.47 -4.08
CA ALA A 159 -20.52 -7.68 -2.89
C ALA A 159 -19.12 -7.06 -2.79
N GLN A 160 -19.12 -5.73 -2.67
CA GLN A 160 -18.03 -4.96 -2.11
C GLN A 160 -17.46 -5.77 -0.93
N GLY A 161 -16.21 -6.22 -1.04
CA GLY A 161 -15.59 -7.11 -0.06
C GLY A 161 -15.83 -6.61 1.35
N ALA A 162 -16.58 -7.39 2.13
CA ALA A 162 -16.69 -7.45 3.58
C ALA A 162 -16.51 -6.16 4.42
N LYS A 163 -16.83 -4.96 3.91
CA LYS A 163 -17.07 -3.78 4.76
C LYS A 163 -18.41 -3.85 5.52
N SER A 164 -19.19 -4.92 5.36
CA SER A 164 -20.60 -4.95 5.75
C SER A 164 -20.93 -5.44 7.17
N SER A 165 -19.95 -5.62 8.07
CA SER A 165 -20.25 -5.98 9.47
C SER A 165 -19.56 -5.13 10.52
N PHE A 166 -18.65 -4.23 10.13
CA PHE A 166 -17.96 -3.35 11.07
C PHE A 166 -18.69 -2.01 11.17
N ALA A 167 -19.03 -1.61 12.39
CA ALA A 167 -19.46 -0.24 12.66
C ALA A 167 -18.23 0.67 12.62
N GLU A 168 -18.12 1.50 11.59
CA GLU A 168 -17.00 2.41 11.38
C GLU A 168 -17.15 3.64 12.29
N VAL A 169 -16.06 4.01 12.97
CA VAL A 169 -16.01 5.08 13.96
C VAL A 169 -14.76 5.92 13.71
N THR A 170 -14.95 7.23 13.57
CA THR A 170 -13.88 8.19 13.26
C THR A 170 -13.60 9.20 14.38
N ASP A 171 -14.40 9.20 15.46
CA ASP A 171 -14.29 10.14 16.57
C ASP A 171 -14.30 9.42 17.93
N SER A 172 -13.51 9.93 18.88
CA SER A 172 -13.46 9.56 20.30
C SER A 172 -14.84 9.47 20.98
N ILE A 173 -15.75 10.40 20.68
CA ILE A 173 -17.08 10.42 21.28
C ILE A 173 -17.89 9.23 20.78
N ALA A 174 -17.85 9.00 19.47
CA ALA A 174 -18.52 7.87 18.82
C ALA A 174 -17.93 6.53 19.28
N LEU A 175 -16.62 6.46 19.54
CA LEU A 175 -15.97 5.26 20.10
C LEU A 175 -16.49 4.96 21.49
N SER A 176 -16.51 5.96 22.37
CA SER A 176 -17.01 5.77 23.74
C SER A 176 -18.49 5.36 23.77
N ALA A 177 -19.30 5.88 22.84
CA ALA A 177 -20.70 5.49 22.68
C ALA A 177 -20.84 4.05 22.18
N ALA A 178 -20.03 3.65 21.19
CA ALA A 178 -20.01 2.29 20.66
C ALA A 178 -19.55 1.27 21.72
N LEU A 179 -18.55 1.61 22.54
CA LEU A 179 -18.11 0.75 23.66
C LEU A 179 -19.21 0.55 24.72
N ARG A 180 -20.05 1.56 24.94
CA ARG A 180 -21.18 1.44 25.88
C ARG A 180 -22.31 0.58 25.32
N SER A 181 -22.57 0.66 24.01
CA SER A 181 -23.67 -0.09 23.37
C SER A 181 -23.40 -1.59 23.27
N VAL A 182 -22.13 -2.00 23.31
CA VAL A 182 -21.73 -3.42 23.24
C VAL A 182 -21.62 -4.11 24.60
N LYS A 183 -21.84 -3.39 25.72
CA LYS A 183 -21.84 -4.01 27.07
C LYS A 183 -22.84 -5.18 27.14
N GLY A 184 -22.35 -6.36 27.52
CA GLY A 184 -23.13 -7.60 27.57
C GLY A 184 -22.98 -8.52 26.37
N ARG A 185 -22.26 -8.10 25.32
CA ARG A 185 -21.90 -8.94 24.16
C ARG A 185 -20.38 -8.91 23.95
N PRO A 186 -19.76 -10.00 23.47
CA PRO A 186 -18.36 -9.96 23.07
C PRO A 186 -18.17 -8.95 21.92
N ALA A 187 -17.07 -8.19 21.94
CA ALA A 187 -16.79 -7.18 20.93
C ALA A 187 -15.37 -7.30 20.37
N LEU A 188 -15.21 -6.98 19.08
CA LEU A 188 -13.95 -6.84 18.39
C LEU A 188 -13.79 -5.39 17.95
N ILE A 189 -12.71 -4.74 18.37
CA ILE A 189 -12.35 -3.40 17.94
C ILE A 189 -11.13 -3.54 17.04
N TYR A 190 -11.27 -3.13 15.78
CA TYR A 190 -10.21 -3.14 14.78
C TYR A 190 -9.80 -1.71 14.44
N VAL A 191 -8.59 -1.32 14.84
CA VAL A 191 -7.99 -0.03 14.49
C VAL A 191 -7.35 -0.15 13.11
N THR A 192 -7.86 0.61 12.14
CA THR A 192 -7.44 0.62 10.74
C THR A 192 -7.12 2.03 10.26
N ALA A 193 -6.48 2.13 9.09
CA ALA A 193 -6.29 3.39 8.38
C ALA A 193 -5.99 3.12 6.90
N ASP A 194 -6.31 4.07 6.01
CA ASP A 194 -6.06 3.92 4.57
C ASP A 194 -4.58 3.90 4.20
N TRP A 195 -3.73 4.56 4.98
CA TRP A 195 -2.28 4.58 4.77
C TRP A 195 -1.56 3.31 5.27
N CYS A 196 -2.29 2.42 5.97
CA CYS A 196 -1.79 1.19 6.57
C CYS A 196 -1.85 0.02 5.58
N VAL A 197 -0.69 -0.37 5.02
CA VAL A 197 -0.59 -1.46 4.04
C VAL A 197 -0.99 -2.81 4.64
N THR A 198 -0.55 -3.09 5.87
CA THR A 198 -0.89 -4.34 6.58
C THR A 198 -2.39 -4.46 6.82
N CYS A 199 -3.07 -3.34 7.07
CA CYS A 199 -4.51 -3.31 7.26
C CYS A 199 -5.26 -3.77 6.00
N LYS A 200 -4.83 -3.30 4.82
CA LYS A 200 -5.41 -3.73 3.53
C LYS A 200 -5.14 -5.21 3.22
N VAL A 201 -4.00 -5.76 3.66
CA VAL A 201 -3.72 -7.20 3.52
C VAL A 201 -4.66 -8.01 4.40
N ILE A 202 -4.85 -7.62 5.66
CA ILE A 202 -5.79 -8.27 6.59
C ILE A 202 -7.23 -8.19 6.06
N GLU A 203 -7.65 -7.03 5.55
CA GLU A 203 -8.97 -6.86 4.92
C GLU A 203 -9.19 -7.80 3.73
N ARG A 204 -8.13 -8.07 2.96
CA ARG A 204 -8.22 -8.95 1.80
C ARG A 204 -8.18 -10.42 2.17
N GLU A 205 -7.33 -10.81 3.10
CA GLU A 205 -6.99 -12.21 3.37
C GLU A 205 -7.72 -12.78 4.61
N VAL A 206 -7.90 -11.98 5.66
CA VAL A 206 -8.43 -12.43 6.95
C VAL A 206 -9.92 -12.15 7.07
N TRP A 207 -10.38 -10.94 6.75
CA TRP A 207 -11.81 -10.58 6.85
C TRP A 207 -12.69 -11.23 5.77
N ASN A 208 -12.08 -11.68 4.66
CA ASN A 208 -12.76 -12.45 3.63
C ASN A 208 -12.77 -13.96 3.89
N ASP A 209 -12.12 -14.45 4.95
CA ASP A 209 -12.16 -15.86 5.31
C ASP A 209 -13.56 -16.25 5.83
N PRO A 210 -14.25 -17.24 5.23
CA PRO A 210 -15.59 -17.67 5.65
C PRO A 210 -15.67 -18.12 7.12
N ALA A 211 -14.60 -18.68 7.67
CA ALA A 211 -14.57 -19.11 9.06
C ALA A 211 -14.56 -17.90 10.01
N VAL A 212 -13.82 -16.84 9.65
CA VAL A 212 -13.79 -15.58 10.42
C VAL A 212 -15.13 -14.88 10.35
N GLN A 213 -15.73 -14.77 9.15
CA GLN A 213 -17.05 -14.15 9.00
C GLN A 213 -18.13 -14.85 9.83
N THR A 214 -18.09 -16.18 9.89
CA THR A 214 -19.00 -16.98 10.71
C THR A 214 -18.79 -16.71 12.20
N ALA A 215 -17.54 -16.61 12.66
CA ALA A 215 -17.22 -16.33 14.05
C ALA A 215 -17.62 -14.92 14.49
N LEU A 216 -17.62 -13.95 13.57
CA LEU A 216 -17.98 -12.56 13.84
C LEU A 216 -19.49 -12.31 13.95
N GLN A 217 -20.36 -13.23 13.53
CA GLN A 217 -21.83 -13.01 13.58
C GLN A 217 -22.35 -12.76 15.00
N ASP A 218 -21.73 -13.38 16.01
CA ASP A 218 -22.11 -13.24 17.41
C ASP A 218 -21.37 -12.12 18.14
N VAL A 219 -20.39 -11.48 17.48
CA VAL A 219 -19.45 -10.52 18.07
C VAL A 219 -19.72 -9.14 17.50
N ALA A 220 -19.88 -8.14 18.37
CA ALA A 220 -20.03 -6.77 17.93
C ALA A 220 -18.70 -6.27 17.34
N SER A 221 -18.69 -6.01 16.03
CA SER A 221 -17.48 -5.63 15.30
C SER A 221 -17.45 -4.12 15.08
N ILE A 222 -16.43 -3.44 15.60
CA ILE A 222 -16.24 -1.98 15.51
C ILE A 222 -14.92 -1.73 14.78
N ALA A 223 -14.95 -0.94 13.71
CA ALA A 223 -13.75 -0.47 13.02
C ALA A 223 -13.47 0.97 13.43
N VAL A 224 -12.30 1.21 14.01
CA VAL A 224 -11.81 2.55 14.32
C VAL A 224 -10.94 3.01 13.16
N ASP A 225 -11.43 3.98 12.40
CA ASP A 225 -10.70 4.51 11.24
C ASP A 225 -9.87 5.74 11.64
N LEU A 226 -8.55 5.61 11.48
CA LEU A 226 -7.55 6.65 11.74
C LEU A 226 -6.92 7.17 10.43
N SER A 227 -7.68 7.12 9.32
CA SER A 227 -7.23 7.66 8.03
C SER A 227 -6.97 9.17 8.10
N ASP A 228 -7.81 9.92 8.81
CA ASP A 228 -7.56 11.32 9.16
C ASP A 228 -6.96 11.40 10.58
N PHE A 229 -5.63 11.43 10.66
CA PHE A 229 -4.93 11.40 11.94
C PHE A 229 -4.82 12.81 12.54
N GLY A 230 -5.61 13.08 13.57
CA GLY A 230 -5.60 14.32 14.35
C GLY A 230 -5.63 14.09 15.87
N PRO A 231 -5.91 15.14 16.66
CA PRO A 231 -6.00 15.05 18.13
C PRO A 231 -7.00 14.00 18.61
N GLN A 232 -8.16 13.90 17.94
CA GLN A 232 -9.18 12.89 18.25
C GLN A 232 -8.69 11.47 17.98
N GLY A 233 -7.93 11.26 16.91
CA GLY A 233 -7.36 9.96 16.59
C GLY A 233 -6.34 9.50 17.62
N GLN A 234 -5.50 10.42 18.12
CA GLN A 234 -4.60 10.13 19.23
C GLN A 234 -5.37 9.77 20.51
N GLU A 235 -6.43 10.50 20.83
CA GLU A 235 -7.27 10.22 22.00
C GLU A 235 -7.92 8.82 21.92
N MET A 236 -8.39 8.41 20.74
CA MET A 236 -8.93 7.05 20.52
C MET A 236 -7.87 5.98 20.74
N LEU A 237 -6.64 6.20 20.27
CA LEU A 237 -5.51 5.30 20.50
C LEU A 237 -5.18 5.18 21.98
N ASP A 238 -5.13 6.30 22.70
CA ASP A 238 -4.86 6.34 24.13
C ASP A 238 -5.97 5.63 24.92
N GLN A 239 -7.25 5.84 24.57
CA GLN A 239 -8.39 5.14 25.18
C GLN A 239 -8.33 3.62 24.99
N LEU A 240 -7.82 3.15 23.84
CA LEU A 240 -7.66 1.73 23.54
C LEU A 240 -6.31 1.16 23.99
N GLY A 241 -5.39 1.99 24.51
CA GLY A 241 -4.00 1.62 24.76
C GLY A 241 -3.28 1.08 23.51
N ALA A 242 -3.68 1.55 22.32
CA ALA A 242 -3.13 1.13 21.05
C ALA A 242 -2.06 2.12 20.58
N VAL A 243 -0.95 1.64 20.02
CA VAL A 243 0.15 2.50 19.52
C VAL A 243 -0.11 2.95 18.07
N GLY A 244 -0.95 2.22 17.35
CA GLY A 244 -1.33 2.55 15.97
C GLY A 244 -1.98 1.36 15.24
N PRO A 245 -2.42 1.56 13.99
CA PRO A 245 -2.95 0.49 13.15
C PRO A 245 -1.84 -0.42 12.58
N PRO A 246 -2.12 -1.72 12.32
CA PRO A 246 -3.30 -2.46 12.72
C PRO A 246 -3.21 -2.90 14.19
N THR A 247 -4.23 -2.58 14.97
CA THR A 247 -4.40 -3.11 16.33
C THR A 247 -5.81 -3.69 16.47
N MET A 248 -5.91 -4.90 17.01
CA MET A 248 -7.17 -5.57 17.30
C MET A 248 -7.29 -5.80 18.80
N VAL A 249 -8.36 -5.26 19.38
CA VAL A 249 -8.70 -5.40 20.80
C VAL A 249 -9.96 -6.26 20.90
N PHE A 250 -9.89 -7.31 21.71
CA PHE A 250 -10.99 -8.28 21.88
C PHE A 250 -11.54 -8.14 23.30
N LEU A 251 -12.81 -7.74 23.40
CA LEU A 251 -13.50 -7.53 24.65
C LEU A 251 -14.46 -8.70 24.92
N ASN A 252 -14.46 -9.18 26.17
CA ASN A 252 -15.42 -10.16 26.66
C ASN A 252 -16.80 -9.51 26.94
N ARG A 253 -17.75 -10.30 27.47
CA ARG A 253 -19.10 -9.80 27.81
C ARG A 253 -19.11 -8.77 28.96
N SER A 254 -18.13 -8.78 29.85
CA SER A 254 -17.99 -7.73 30.90
C SER A 254 -17.42 -6.43 30.35
N GLY A 255 -16.99 -6.40 29.07
CA GLY A 255 -16.35 -5.24 28.46
C GLY A 255 -14.87 -5.11 28.85
N GLU A 256 -14.28 -6.17 29.41
CA GLU A 256 -12.87 -6.24 29.75
C GLU A 256 -12.09 -6.95 28.64
N GLU A 257 -10.86 -6.53 28.42
CA GLU A 257 -9.97 -7.18 27.47
C GLU A 257 -9.46 -8.50 28.04
N ALA A 258 -9.65 -9.59 27.29
CA ALA A 258 -9.14 -10.89 27.71
C ALA A 258 -7.60 -10.92 27.61
N ALA A 259 -6.94 -11.48 28.62
CA ALA A 259 -5.48 -11.58 28.62
C ALA A 259 -5.00 -12.36 27.38
N THR A 260 -3.97 -11.86 26.70
CA THR A 260 -3.33 -12.46 25.50
C THR A 260 -4.17 -12.51 24.21
N THR A 261 -5.37 -11.92 24.18
CA THR A 261 -6.17 -11.90 22.94
C THR A 261 -5.81 -10.76 22.00
N ARG A 262 -5.16 -9.70 22.49
CA ARG A 262 -4.72 -8.54 21.70
C ARG A 262 -3.81 -8.96 20.55
N ILE A 263 -4.07 -8.41 19.37
CA ILE A 263 -3.22 -8.61 18.21
C ILE A 263 -2.74 -7.23 17.73
N VAL A 264 -1.43 -7.07 17.64
CA VAL A 264 -0.77 -5.86 17.12
C VAL A 264 0.10 -6.28 15.95
N GLY A 265 -0.05 -5.61 14.80
CA GLY A 265 0.70 -5.91 13.58
C GLY A 265 0.05 -6.95 12.69
N ASP A 266 0.87 -7.71 11.95
CA ASP A 266 0.41 -8.73 11.03
C ASP A 266 -0.28 -9.89 11.75
N THR A 267 -1.28 -10.47 11.07
CA THR A 267 -2.07 -11.56 11.62
C THR A 267 -2.61 -12.48 10.54
N THR A 268 -3.07 -13.65 10.97
CA THR A 268 -3.69 -14.68 10.14
C THR A 268 -5.08 -15.01 10.66
N ALA A 269 -5.93 -15.60 9.80
CA ALA A 269 -7.26 -16.05 10.19
C ALA A 269 -7.25 -16.98 11.40
N VAL A 270 -6.26 -17.89 11.49
CA VAL A 270 -6.11 -18.83 12.61
C VAL A 270 -5.93 -18.10 13.94
N ARG A 271 -5.09 -17.06 13.96
CA ARG A 271 -4.81 -16.29 15.18
C ARG A 271 -6.03 -15.46 15.61
N VAL A 272 -6.72 -14.85 14.66
CA VAL A 272 -7.97 -14.12 14.93
C VAL A 272 -9.05 -15.05 15.49
N LEU A 273 -9.23 -16.23 14.89
CA LEU A 273 -10.19 -17.23 15.38
C LEU A 273 -9.87 -17.72 16.78
N ALA A 274 -8.58 -17.85 17.14
CA ALA A 274 -8.17 -18.19 18.50
C ALA A 274 -8.57 -17.10 19.50
N SER A 275 -8.32 -15.83 19.18
CA SER A 275 -8.74 -14.69 20.03
C SER A 275 -10.26 -14.59 20.14
N LEU A 276 -11.01 -14.79 19.05
CA LEU A 276 -12.49 -14.79 19.07
C LEU A 276 -13.08 -15.90 19.94
N LYS A 277 -12.43 -17.07 19.99
CA LYS A 277 -12.86 -18.17 20.88
C LYS A 277 -12.62 -17.84 22.36
N ALA A 278 -11.58 -17.08 22.68
CA ALA A 278 -11.22 -16.75 24.06
C ALA A 278 -12.16 -15.72 24.72
N ILE A 279 -12.94 -14.96 23.94
CA ILE A 279 -13.86 -13.93 24.45
C ILE A 279 -15.33 -14.36 24.54
N ARG A 280 -15.68 -15.58 24.08
CA ARG A 280 -17.05 -16.10 24.05
C ARG A 280 -17.50 -16.67 25.40
#